data_AF-A0A7S0QP05-F1
#
_entry.id   AF-A0A7S0QP05-F1
#
_cell.length_a   1.000
_cell.length_b   1.000
_cell.length_c   1.000
_cell.angle_alpha   90.00
_cell.angle_beta   90.00
_cell.angle_gamma   90.00
#
_symmetry.space_group_name_H-M   'P 1'
#
loop_
_entity.id
_entity.type
_entity.pdbx_description
1 polymer ?
#
loop_
_entity_poly.entity_id
_entity_poly.type
_entity_poly.pdbx_seq_one_letter_code
_entity_poly.pdbx_strand_id
1 'polypeptide(L)'
;KLLQDPLFVKNLAGFANSCVNDETVELIAPYLEQKDFAFEKIGSTSLVARSLFLWIRALAQHHELTRAFIPKKKALQVSESKLTIANKSLEKSVEELNFCQAELDELQSRFENAIAEKHRLNNHASKVESKISSAEALLHSLELESARWKDERLRLKECLKAIVGDCGIASAYLVYLGESFR
;
A
#
# COMPACT_ATOMS: atom_id res chain seq x y z
N LYS A 1 -75.93 -6.80 12.97
CA LYS A 1 -75.59 -5.68 13.90
C LYS A 1 -74.18 -5.09 13.68
N LEU A 2 -73.36 -5.60 12.75
CA LEU A 2 -71.99 -5.08 12.52
C LEU A 2 -71.96 -3.62 12.02
N LEU A 3 -72.88 -3.25 11.14
CA LEU A 3 -72.98 -1.88 10.58
C LEU A 3 -73.59 -0.85 11.55
N GLN A 4 -74.11 -1.28 12.70
CA GLN A 4 -74.67 -0.40 13.74
C GLN A 4 -73.65 -0.10 14.85
N ASP A 5 -72.45 -0.69 14.77
CA ASP A 5 -71.39 -0.49 15.75
C ASP A 5 -70.70 0.87 15.51
N PRO A 6 -70.67 1.79 16.50
CA PRO A 6 -69.97 3.06 16.38
C PRO A 6 -68.46 2.94 16.17
N LEU A 7 -67.85 1.77 16.44
CA LEU A 7 -66.43 1.51 16.21
C LEU A 7 -66.12 0.92 14.83
N PHE A 8 -67.13 0.66 13.99
CA PHE A 8 -66.95 0.02 12.68
C PHE A 8 -65.89 0.70 11.80
N VAL A 9 -65.93 2.02 11.67
CA VAL A 9 -64.99 2.78 10.84
C VAL A 9 -63.56 2.75 11.40
N LYS A 10 -63.43 2.78 12.74
CA LYS A 10 -62.13 2.68 13.41
C LYS A 10 -61.52 1.29 13.23
N ASN A 11 -62.35 0.26 13.31
CA ASN A 11 -61.94 -1.13 13.08
C ASN A 11 -61.59 -1.37 11.61
N LEU A 12 -62.30 -0.73 10.67
CA LEU A 12 -61.99 -0.76 9.24
C LEU A 12 -60.65 -0.08 8.93
N ALA A 13 -60.40 1.09 9.53
CA ALA A 13 -59.13 1.80 9.38
C ALA A 13 -57.95 1.06 10.04
N GLY A 14 -58.22 0.35 11.15
CA GLY A 14 -57.25 -0.51 11.84
C GLY A 14 -57.11 -1.90 11.21
N PHE A 15 -57.90 -2.23 10.19
CA PHE A 15 -57.79 -3.50 9.47
C PHE A 15 -56.50 -3.48 8.65
N ALA A 16 -55.44 -4.03 9.25
CA ALA A 16 -54.11 -4.01 8.66
C ALA A 16 -54.10 -4.78 7.34
N ASN A 17 -53.35 -4.28 6.35
CA ASN A 17 -53.13 -4.92 5.05
C ASN A 17 -52.55 -6.35 5.16
N SER A 18 -52.02 -6.74 6.32
CA SER A 18 -51.51 -8.08 6.63
C SER A 18 -52.57 -9.08 7.11
N CYS A 19 -53.81 -8.64 7.37
CA CYS A 19 -54.91 -9.51 7.79
C CYS A 19 -55.71 -10.11 6.62
N VAL A 20 -55.46 -9.65 5.40
CA VAL A 20 -56.05 -10.20 4.18
C VAL A 20 -55.18 -11.37 3.74
N ASN A 21 -55.76 -12.57 3.66
CA ASN A 21 -55.10 -13.74 3.06
C ASN A 21 -55.47 -13.85 1.56
N ASP A 22 -54.66 -14.60 0.80
CA ASP A 22 -54.93 -14.90 -0.62
C ASP A 22 -56.36 -15.44 -0.80
N GLU A 23 -56.81 -16.31 0.11
CA GLU A 23 -58.17 -16.91 0.08
C GLU A 23 -59.29 -15.86 0.17
N THR A 24 -59.13 -14.80 0.98
CA THR A 24 -60.13 -13.74 1.11
C THR A 24 -60.16 -12.90 -0.17
N VAL A 25 -59.02 -12.67 -0.82
CA VAL A 25 -58.96 -11.92 -2.10
C VAL A 25 -59.57 -12.72 -3.23
N GLU A 26 -59.28 -14.02 -3.31
CA GLU A 26 -59.89 -14.93 -4.29
C GLU A 26 -61.41 -15.04 -4.10
N LEU A 27 -61.88 -15.07 -2.85
CA LEU A 27 -63.31 -15.12 -2.55
C LEU A 27 -64.04 -13.84 -2.97
N ILE A 28 -63.43 -12.65 -2.81
CA ILE A 28 -64.06 -11.37 -3.16
C ILE A 28 -63.92 -11.01 -4.65
N ALA A 29 -62.95 -11.56 -5.37
CA ALA A 29 -62.67 -11.20 -6.76
C ALA A 29 -63.89 -11.34 -7.71
N PRO A 30 -64.67 -12.44 -7.69
CA PRO A 30 -65.86 -12.57 -8.55
C PRO A 30 -66.92 -11.50 -8.28
N TYR A 31 -67.06 -11.08 -7.02
CA TYR A 31 -68.02 -10.05 -6.61
C TYR A 31 -67.59 -8.65 -7.06
N LEU A 32 -66.28 -8.40 -7.17
CA LEU A 32 -65.73 -7.14 -7.67
C LEU A 32 -65.82 -7.00 -9.19
N GLU A 33 -65.91 -8.12 -9.93
CA GLU A 33 -65.97 -8.17 -11.40
C GLU A 33 -67.40 -8.23 -11.96
N GLN A 34 -68.39 -8.56 -11.13
CA GLN A 34 -69.78 -8.64 -11.57
C GLN A 34 -70.32 -7.27 -12.00
N LYS A 35 -71.01 -7.21 -13.15
CA LYS A 35 -71.58 -5.98 -13.74
C LYS A 35 -72.53 -5.20 -12.82
N ASP A 36 -73.13 -5.87 -11.84
CA ASP A 36 -74.00 -5.23 -10.85
C ASP A 36 -73.24 -4.44 -9.79
N PHE A 37 -71.97 -4.76 -9.56
CA PHE A 37 -71.07 -4.07 -8.64
C PHE A 37 -70.15 -3.08 -9.38
N ALA A 38 -70.60 -2.54 -10.51
CA ALA A 38 -69.90 -1.46 -11.18
C ALA A 38 -69.93 -0.19 -10.33
N PHE A 39 -68.81 0.53 -10.30
CA PHE A 39 -68.61 1.76 -9.54
C PHE A 39 -69.72 2.80 -9.75
N GLU A 40 -70.17 2.95 -11.00
CA GLU A 40 -71.26 3.87 -11.40
C GLU A 40 -72.63 3.45 -10.84
N LYS A 41 -72.88 2.13 -10.77
CA LYS A 41 -74.17 1.58 -10.33
C LYS A 41 -74.33 1.65 -8.81
N ILE A 42 -73.25 1.38 -8.06
CA ILE A 42 -73.22 1.52 -6.60
C ILE A 42 -73.28 3.01 -6.19
N GLY A 43 -72.61 3.88 -6.95
CA GLY A 43 -72.60 5.32 -6.72
C GLY A 43 -73.98 5.98 -6.83
N SER A 44 -74.87 5.42 -7.65
CA SER A 44 -76.26 5.90 -7.82
C SER A 44 -77.15 5.59 -6.61
N THR A 45 -76.80 4.57 -5.80
CA THR A 45 -77.61 4.11 -4.67
C THR A 45 -77.16 4.72 -3.35
N SER A 46 -75.85 4.83 -3.08
CA SER A 46 -75.33 5.41 -1.83
C SER A 46 -73.86 5.82 -1.92
N LEU A 47 -73.55 7.03 -1.43
CA LEU A 47 -72.18 7.55 -1.32
C LEU A 47 -71.30 6.71 -0.37
N VAL A 48 -71.88 6.22 0.74
CA VAL A 48 -71.17 5.42 1.75
C VAL A 48 -70.89 4.01 1.22
N ALA A 49 -71.83 3.43 0.48
CA ALA A 49 -71.61 2.14 -0.17
C ALA A 49 -70.50 2.22 -1.23
N ARG A 50 -70.44 3.34 -1.97
CA ARG A 50 -69.40 3.60 -2.96
C ARG A 50 -68.00 3.73 -2.35
N SER A 51 -67.86 4.44 -1.22
CA SER A 51 -66.55 4.57 -0.57
C SER A 51 -66.04 3.25 0.00
N LEU A 52 -66.94 2.42 0.56
CA LEU A 52 -66.58 1.08 1.04
C LEU A 52 -66.18 0.14 -0.10
N PHE A 53 -66.90 0.17 -1.22
CA PHE A 53 -66.53 -0.60 -2.42
C PHE A 53 -65.14 -0.20 -2.94
N LEU A 54 -64.84 1.10 -2.99
CA LEU A 54 -63.54 1.59 -3.40
C LEU A 54 -62.43 1.14 -2.44
N TRP A 55 -62.70 1.15 -1.13
CA TRP A 55 -61.77 0.64 -0.12
C TRP A 55 -61.47 -0.85 -0.32
N ILE A 56 -62.49 -1.69 -0.52
CA ILE A 56 -62.31 -3.14 -0.78
C ILE A 56 -61.50 -3.37 -2.05
N ARG A 57 -61.79 -2.62 -3.13
CA ARG A 57 -61.04 -2.70 -4.39
C ARG A 57 -59.57 -2.30 -4.21
N ALA A 58 -59.32 -1.20 -3.49
CA ALA A 58 -57.96 -0.74 -3.21
C ALA A 58 -57.18 -1.75 -2.34
N LEU A 59 -57.85 -2.38 -1.38
CA LEU A 59 -57.30 -3.43 -0.52
C LEU A 59 -56.86 -4.66 -1.34
N ALA A 60 -57.73 -5.14 -2.24
CA ALA A 60 -57.42 -6.27 -3.13
C ALA A 60 -56.24 -5.97 -4.06
N GLN A 61 -56.22 -4.79 -4.69
CA GLN A 61 -55.12 -4.36 -5.55
C GLN A 61 -53.80 -4.21 -4.78
N HIS A 62 -53.86 -3.63 -3.58
CA HIS A 62 -52.68 -3.50 -2.71
C HIS A 62 -52.11 -4.87 -2.31
N HIS A 63 -52.98 -5.86 -2.05
CA HIS A 63 -52.57 -7.22 -1.73
C HIS A 63 -51.78 -7.88 -2.86
N GLU A 64 -52.29 -7.83 -4.11
CA GLU A 64 -51.58 -8.37 -5.29
C GLU A 64 -50.22 -7.70 -5.52
N LEU A 65 -50.16 -6.37 -5.38
CA LEU A 65 -48.90 -5.63 -5.48
C LEU A 65 -47.92 -6.03 -4.37
N THR A 66 -48.42 -6.19 -3.15
CA THR A 66 -47.62 -6.59 -1.98
C THR A 66 -47.09 -8.02 -2.14
N ARG A 67 -47.89 -8.94 -2.67
CA ARG A 67 -47.50 -10.32 -2.98
C ARG A 67 -46.31 -10.38 -3.93
N ALA A 68 -46.29 -9.54 -4.96
CA ALA A 68 -45.14 -9.43 -5.88
C ALA A 68 -43.94 -8.67 -5.28
N PHE A 69 -44.19 -7.72 -4.39
CA PHE A 69 -43.18 -6.83 -3.80
C PHE A 69 -42.42 -7.45 -2.61
N ILE A 70 -43.09 -8.18 -1.73
CA ILE A 70 -42.48 -8.85 -0.57
C ILE A 70 -41.27 -9.73 -0.94
N PRO A 71 -41.34 -10.64 -1.93
CA PRO A 71 -40.20 -11.47 -2.28
C PRO A 71 -39.02 -10.65 -2.81
N LYS A 72 -39.29 -9.56 -3.56
CA LYS A 72 -38.25 -8.63 -4.03
C LYS A 72 -37.58 -7.91 -2.87
N LYS A 73 -38.36 -7.42 -1.90
CA LYS A 73 -37.82 -6.77 -0.69
C LYS A 73 -36.98 -7.73 0.15
N LYS A 74 -37.42 -8.98 0.32
CA LYS A 74 -36.64 -10.03 0.99
C LYS A 74 -35.35 -10.33 0.24
N ALA A 75 -35.40 -10.48 -1.09
CA ALA A 75 -34.22 -10.72 -1.92
C ALA A 75 -33.21 -9.57 -1.83
N LEU A 76 -33.70 -8.32 -1.84
CA LEU A 76 -32.87 -7.13 -1.64
C LEU A 76 -32.14 -7.17 -0.29
N GLN A 77 -32.87 -7.41 0.80
CA GLN A 77 -32.28 -7.50 2.15
C GLN A 77 -31.22 -8.61 2.25
N VAL A 78 -31.46 -9.76 1.61
CA VAL A 78 -30.47 -10.85 1.54
C VAL A 78 -29.24 -10.42 0.72
N SER A 79 -29.41 -9.69 -0.38
CA SER A 79 -28.27 -9.19 -1.16
C SER A 79 -27.47 -8.14 -0.40
N GLU A 80 -28.14 -7.21 0.29
CA GLU A 80 -27.49 -6.16 1.10
C GLU A 80 -26.70 -6.75 2.27
N SER A 81 -27.26 -7.76 2.95
CA SER A 81 -26.54 -8.48 4.01
C SER A 81 -25.30 -9.22 3.47
N LYS A 82 -25.41 -9.90 2.33
CA LYS A 82 -24.25 -10.54 1.66
C LYS A 82 -23.18 -9.52 1.29
N LEU A 83 -23.59 -8.38 0.72
CA LEU A 83 -22.69 -7.29 0.34
C LEU A 83 -21.96 -6.73 1.57
N THR A 84 -22.69 -6.55 2.68
CA THR A 84 -22.10 -6.07 3.95
C THR A 84 -21.06 -7.05 4.48
N ILE A 85 -21.32 -8.37 4.42
CA ILE A 85 -20.37 -9.40 4.84
C ILE A 85 -19.13 -9.41 3.92
N ALA A 86 -19.33 -9.34 2.61
CA ALA A 86 -18.23 -9.32 1.64
C ALA A 86 -17.33 -8.08 1.82
N ASN A 87 -17.93 -6.90 2.03
CA ASN A 87 -17.17 -5.67 2.27
C ASN A 87 -16.37 -5.73 3.58
N LYS A 88 -16.92 -6.31 4.66
CA LYS A 88 -16.16 -6.53 5.90
C LYS A 88 -14.98 -7.47 5.70
N SER A 89 -15.16 -8.53 4.92
CA SER A 89 -14.05 -9.44 4.58
C SER A 89 -12.99 -8.74 3.75
N LEU A 90 -13.40 -7.90 2.79
CA LEU A 90 -12.50 -7.12 1.96
C LEU A 90 -11.69 -6.13 2.80
N GLU A 91 -12.35 -5.39 3.70
CA GLU A 91 -11.71 -4.43 4.60
C GLU A 91 -10.65 -5.11 5.48
N LYS A 92 -10.98 -6.28 6.05
CA LYS A 92 -10.01 -7.08 6.82
C LYS A 92 -8.80 -7.49 5.98
N SER A 93 -9.01 -7.99 4.76
CA SER A 93 -7.91 -8.38 3.87
C SER A 93 -7.06 -7.20 3.42
N VAL A 94 -7.66 -6.03 3.20
CA VAL A 94 -6.93 -4.79 2.88
C VAL A 94 -6.10 -4.32 4.07
N GLU A 95 -6.62 -4.42 5.29
CA GLU A 95 -5.87 -4.08 6.50
C GLU A 95 -4.67 -5.01 6.71
N GLU A 96 -4.85 -6.32 6.55
CA GLU A 96 -3.77 -7.31 6.59
C GLU A 96 -2.71 -7.04 5.51
N LEU A 97 -3.13 -6.67 4.30
CA LEU A 97 -2.23 -6.32 3.20
C LEU A 97 -1.42 -5.05 3.50
N ASN A 98 -2.08 -4.00 4.01
CA ASN A 98 -1.42 -2.74 4.36
C ASN A 98 -0.40 -2.93 5.48
N PHE A 99 -0.70 -3.77 6.47
CA PHE A 99 0.24 -4.13 7.51
C PHE A 99 1.49 -4.83 6.94
N CYS A 100 1.30 -5.86 6.11
CA CYS A 100 2.41 -6.56 5.46
C CYS A 100 3.25 -5.62 4.57
N GLN A 101 2.58 -4.71 3.84
CA GLN A 101 3.27 -3.75 2.98
C GLN A 101 4.12 -2.78 3.79
N ALA A 102 3.62 -2.30 4.94
CA ALA A 102 4.39 -1.42 5.82
C ALA A 102 5.64 -2.12 6.39
N GLU A 103 5.51 -3.38 6.82
CA GLU A 103 6.68 -4.17 7.27
C GLU A 103 7.69 -4.40 6.13
N LEU A 104 7.19 -4.66 4.91
CA LEU A 104 8.04 -4.85 3.74
C LEU A 104 8.81 -3.56 3.39
N ASP A 105 8.14 -2.41 3.41
CA ASP A 105 8.75 -1.11 3.12
C ASP A 105 9.84 -0.76 4.17
N GLU A 106 9.58 -1.05 5.45
CA GLU A 106 10.59 -0.87 6.50
C GLU A 106 11.81 -1.79 6.25
N LEU A 107 11.56 -3.07 5.97
CA LEU A 107 12.63 -4.03 5.73
C LEU A 107 13.43 -3.67 4.48
N GLN A 108 12.77 -3.21 3.42
CA GLN A 108 13.42 -2.75 2.21
C GLN A 108 14.31 -1.53 2.48
N SER A 109 13.82 -0.54 3.22
CA SER A 109 14.63 0.62 3.62
C SER A 109 15.85 0.22 4.45
N ARG A 110 15.69 -0.72 5.40
CA ARG A 110 16.81 -1.25 6.20
C ARG A 110 17.81 -2.00 5.32
N PHE A 111 17.34 -2.76 4.35
CA PHE A 111 18.17 -3.50 3.41
C PHE A 111 18.97 -2.57 2.50
N GLU A 112 18.34 -1.55 1.94
CA GLU A 112 18.99 -0.53 1.11
C GLU A 112 20.08 0.21 1.89
N ASN A 113 19.79 0.60 3.14
CA ASN A 113 20.78 1.22 4.03
C ASN A 113 21.96 0.29 4.33
N ALA A 114 21.70 -0.99 4.59
CA ALA A 114 22.76 -1.97 4.84
C ALA A 114 23.63 -2.21 3.60
N ILE A 115 23.03 -2.22 2.40
CA ILE A 115 23.77 -2.29 1.12
C ILE A 115 24.64 -1.05 0.92
N ALA A 116 24.09 0.14 1.16
CA ALA A 116 24.84 1.38 1.02
C ALA A 116 26.05 1.41 1.96
N GLU A 117 25.87 0.98 3.21
CA GLU A 117 26.97 0.89 4.17
C GLU A 117 28.00 -0.17 3.77
N LYS A 118 27.58 -1.34 3.29
CA LYS A 118 28.48 -2.36 2.74
C LYS A 118 29.32 -1.79 1.60
N HIS A 119 28.73 -1.06 0.66
CA HIS A 119 29.46 -0.42 -0.44
C HIS A 119 30.44 0.63 0.07
N ARG A 120 30.04 1.45 1.05
CA ARG A 120 30.91 2.45 1.68
C ARG A 120 32.14 1.80 2.31
N LEU A 121 31.93 0.73 3.09
CA LEU A 121 33.01 -0.03 3.73
C LEU A 121 33.92 -0.71 2.71
N ASN A 122 33.36 -1.30 1.66
CA ASN A 122 34.14 -1.94 0.60
C ASN A 122 35.02 -0.93 -0.15
N ASN A 123 34.46 0.24 -0.46
CA ASN A 123 35.22 1.33 -1.09
C ASN A 123 36.33 1.86 -0.16
N HIS A 124 36.06 1.92 1.14
CA HIS A 124 37.07 2.31 2.12
C HIS A 124 38.18 1.26 2.22
N ALA A 125 37.84 -0.02 2.27
CA ALA A 125 38.79 -1.14 2.29
C ALA A 125 39.70 -1.10 1.06
N SER A 126 39.14 -0.97 -0.15
CA SER A 126 39.91 -0.86 -1.39
C SER A 126 40.88 0.34 -1.40
N LYS A 127 40.47 1.49 -0.86
CA LYS A 127 41.35 2.65 -0.70
C LYS A 127 42.49 2.38 0.27
N VAL A 128 42.23 1.68 1.37
CA VAL A 128 43.26 1.30 2.35
C VAL A 128 44.23 0.30 1.73
N GLU A 129 43.74 -0.71 1.01
CA GLU A 129 44.58 -1.67 0.28
C GLU A 129 45.52 -0.97 -0.72
N SER A 130 44.99 -0.02 -1.51
CA SER A 130 45.81 0.77 -2.44
C SER A 130 46.90 1.59 -1.71
N LYS A 131 46.57 2.16 -0.54
CA LYS A 131 47.55 2.87 0.30
C LYS A 131 48.61 1.93 0.86
N ILE A 132 48.23 0.73 1.30
CA ILE A 132 49.16 -0.29 1.79
C ILE A 132 50.11 -0.69 0.66
N SER A 133 49.60 -1.01 -0.53
CA SER A 133 50.43 -1.35 -1.68
C SER A 133 51.40 -0.23 -2.07
N SER A 134 50.96 1.04 -1.99
CA SER A 134 51.83 2.19 -2.23
C SER A 134 52.92 2.33 -1.15
N ALA A 135 52.57 2.09 0.12
CA ALA A 135 53.52 2.13 1.23
C ALA A 135 54.55 0.99 1.14
N GLU A 136 54.13 -0.20 0.73
CA GLU A 136 55.01 -1.34 0.46
C GLU A 136 56.02 -1.02 -0.65
N ALA A 137 55.56 -0.42 -1.75
CA ALA A 137 56.44 0.00 -2.84
C ALA A 137 57.47 1.06 -2.37
N LEU A 138 57.04 2.04 -1.56
CA LEU A 138 57.95 3.03 -0.97
C LEU A 138 58.95 2.41 -0.01
N LEU A 139 58.52 1.44 0.80
CA LEU A 139 59.38 0.73 1.74
C LEU A 139 60.45 -0.07 0.98
N HIS A 140 60.06 -0.77 -0.08
CA HIS A 140 61.00 -1.49 -0.92
C HIS A 140 62.02 -0.56 -1.60
N SER A 141 61.59 0.58 -2.15
CA SER A 141 62.53 1.58 -2.68
C SER A 141 63.43 2.13 -1.58
N LEU A 142 62.90 2.45 -0.40
CA LEU A 142 63.71 2.97 0.71
C LEU A 142 64.77 1.96 1.17
N GLU A 143 64.48 0.66 1.14
CA GLU A 143 65.46 -0.38 1.44
C GLU A 143 66.62 -0.38 0.44
N LEU A 144 66.33 -0.25 -0.86
CA LEU A 144 67.34 -0.15 -1.92
C LEU A 144 68.18 1.13 -1.79
N GLU A 145 67.53 2.29 -1.63
CA GLU A 145 68.16 3.58 -1.39
C GLU A 145 69.05 3.56 -0.13
N SER A 146 68.61 2.91 0.94
CA SER A 146 69.36 2.77 2.20
C SER A 146 70.63 1.95 2.00
N ALA A 147 70.58 0.86 1.21
CA ALA A 147 71.77 0.13 0.82
C ALA A 147 72.74 1.02 0.02
N ARG A 148 72.24 1.73 -1.00
CA ARG A 148 73.06 2.67 -1.79
C ARG A 148 73.70 3.76 -0.93
N TRP A 149 72.96 4.36 -0.01
CA TRP A 149 73.50 5.39 0.89
C TRP A 149 74.53 4.84 1.87
N LYS A 150 74.42 3.56 2.30
CA LYS A 150 75.45 2.91 3.11
C LYS A 150 76.75 2.76 2.34
N ASP A 151 76.68 2.36 1.07
CA ASP A 151 77.85 2.21 0.19
C ASP A 151 78.49 3.57 -0.12
N GLU A 152 77.70 4.57 -0.49
CA GLU A 152 78.20 5.93 -0.76
C GLU A 152 78.85 6.54 0.49
N ARG A 153 78.28 6.31 1.67
CA ARG A 153 78.88 6.73 2.94
C ARG A 153 80.22 6.04 3.20
N LEU A 154 80.39 4.77 2.81
CA LEU A 154 81.66 4.07 2.93
C LEU A 154 82.71 4.70 2.00
N ARG A 155 82.34 4.92 0.74
CA ARG A 155 83.18 5.57 -0.28
C ARG A 155 83.61 6.98 0.14
N LEU A 156 82.69 7.80 0.65
CA LEU A 156 83.01 9.15 1.15
C LEU A 156 83.96 9.10 2.34
N LYS A 157 83.85 8.12 3.23
CA LYS A 157 84.81 7.92 4.32
C LYS A 157 86.20 7.58 3.82
N GLU A 158 86.32 6.81 2.74
CA GLU A 158 87.61 6.50 2.12
C GLU A 158 88.21 7.72 1.42
N CYS A 159 87.40 8.46 0.64
CA CYS A 159 87.82 9.69 -0.01
C CYS A 159 88.27 10.75 1.02
N LEU A 160 87.57 10.87 2.15
CA LEU A 160 87.96 11.77 3.24
C LEU A 160 89.32 11.42 3.86
N LYS A 161 89.71 10.13 3.87
CA LYS A 161 91.06 9.72 4.32
C LYS A 161 92.13 10.08 3.29
N ALA A 162 91.82 9.96 2.00
CA ALA A 162 92.75 10.22 0.91
C ALA A 162 92.93 11.72 0.59
N ILE A 163 91.95 12.56 0.93
CA ILE A 163 91.87 13.96 0.46
C ILE A 163 93.09 14.82 0.79
N VAL A 164 93.75 14.62 1.94
CA VAL A 164 94.96 15.37 2.29
C VAL A 164 96.11 15.01 1.35
N GLY A 165 96.24 13.73 0.99
CA GLY A 165 97.22 13.25 0.02
C GLY A 165 96.89 13.72 -1.39
N ASP A 166 95.63 13.58 -1.81
CA ASP A 166 95.16 13.98 -3.15
C ASP A 166 95.34 15.49 -3.37
N CYS A 167 94.96 16.33 -2.38
CA CYS A 167 95.19 17.77 -2.42
C CYS A 167 96.69 18.12 -2.47
N GLY A 168 97.54 17.37 -1.74
CA GLY A 168 98.98 17.55 -1.77
C GLY A 168 99.59 17.25 -3.14
N ILE A 169 99.22 16.10 -3.73
CA ILE A 169 99.68 15.70 -5.08
C ILE A 169 99.14 16.66 -6.14
N ALA A 170 97.87 17.05 -6.08
CA ALA A 170 97.28 18.02 -7.00
C ALA A 170 97.97 19.39 -6.92
N SER A 171 98.25 19.87 -5.70
CA SER A 171 98.99 21.12 -5.51
C SER A 171 100.43 21.03 -6.04
N ALA A 172 101.12 19.92 -5.79
CA ALA A 172 102.46 19.68 -6.32
C ALA A 172 102.46 19.60 -7.85
N TYR A 173 101.49 18.91 -8.46
CA TYR A 173 101.33 18.84 -9.91
C TYR A 173 101.13 20.25 -10.51
N LEU A 174 100.26 21.08 -9.94
CA LEU A 174 100.03 22.45 -10.41
C LEU A 174 101.29 23.31 -10.32
N VAL A 175 102.08 23.19 -9.26
CA VAL A 175 103.31 23.99 -9.07
C VAL A 175 104.44 23.54 -9.99
N TYR A 176 104.66 22.23 -10.17
CA TYR A 176 105.84 21.71 -10.86
C TYR A 176 105.60 21.29 -12.32
N LEU A 177 104.41 20.83 -12.67
CA LEU A 177 104.08 20.34 -14.01
C LEU A 177 103.10 21.27 -14.75
N GLY A 178 102.53 22.27 -14.07
CA GLY A 178 101.65 23.28 -14.68
C GLY A 178 102.37 24.25 -15.63
N GLU A 179 103.65 24.57 -15.39
CA GLU A 179 104.41 25.45 -16.29
C GLU A 179 104.72 24.82 -17.65
N SER A 180 104.67 23.49 -17.77
CA SER A 180 104.86 22.75 -19.02
C SER A 180 103.65 22.81 -19.98
N PHE A 181 102.51 23.37 -19.55
CA PHE A 181 101.28 23.49 -20.36
C PHE A 181 100.87 24.95 -20.63
N ARG A 182 101.77 25.91 -20.40
CA ARG A 182 101.56 27.32 -20.74
C ARG A 182 102.22 27.69 -22.07
#